data_AF-A0A2N2X5J9-F1
#
_entry.id   AF-A0A2N2X5J9-F1
#
_cell.length_a   1.000
_cell.length_b   1.000
_cell.length_c   1.000
_cell.angle_alpha   90.00
_cell.angle_beta   90.00
_cell.angle_gamma   90.00
#
_symmetry.space_group_name_H-M   'P 1'
#
loop_
_entity.id
_entity.type
_entity.pdbx_description
1 polymer ?
#
loop_
_entity_poly.entity_id
_entity_poly.type
_entity_poly.pdbx_seq_one_letter_code
_entity_poly.pdbx_strand_id
1 'polypeptide(L)'
;MNKITTLVSMALALTISLGVSAQKAPIKFGKLSKDEIDLKVYDKDTAAAAIVLCDFGTSDFTYSDNSGLMYLYKRNIRIKILKKEGYHKANFEIPLRKNTIVREGLKG
;
A
#
# COMPACT_ATOMS: atom_id res chain seq x y z
N MET A 1 27.82 -24.95 30.85
CA MET A 1 26.89 -24.74 29.71
C MET A 1 27.05 -25.93 28.77
N ASN A 2 26.04 -26.79 28.65
CA ASN A 2 26.20 -28.08 27.98
C ASN A 2 26.19 -27.89 26.46
N LYS A 3 27.16 -28.45 25.74
CA LYS A 3 27.27 -28.31 24.27
C LYS A 3 25.99 -28.76 23.53
N ILE A 4 25.25 -29.70 24.13
CA ILE A 4 23.96 -30.19 23.65
C ILE A 4 22.87 -29.12 23.79
N THR A 5 22.79 -28.43 24.93
CA THR A 5 21.79 -27.34 25.12
C THR A 5 22.02 -26.18 24.17
N THR A 6 23.28 -25.85 23.85
CA THR A 6 23.60 -24.80 22.88
C THR A 6 23.25 -25.19 21.43
N LEU A 7 23.39 -26.47 21.07
CA LEU A 7 23.00 -26.97 19.75
C LEU A 7 21.48 -26.96 19.56
N VAL A 8 20.73 -27.37 20.58
CA VAL A 8 19.26 -27.37 20.54
C VAL A 8 18.71 -25.94 20.44
N SER A 9 19.27 -24.99 21.20
CA SER A 9 18.86 -23.57 21.09
C SER A 9 19.17 -22.97 19.72
N MET A 10 20.28 -23.37 19.08
CA MET A 10 20.65 -22.87 17.76
C MET A 10 19.75 -23.44 16.65
N ALA A 11 19.39 -24.72 16.73
CA ALA A 11 18.45 -25.35 15.81
C ALA A 11 17.04 -24.73 15.90
N LEU A 12 16.59 -24.42 17.13
CA LEU A 12 15.30 -23.77 17.36
C LEU A 12 15.27 -22.33 16.82
N ALA A 13 16.36 -21.56 16.97
CA ALA A 13 16.46 -20.23 16.39
C ALA A 13 16.40 -20.26 14.85
N LEU A 14 17.01 -21.28 14.23
CA LEU A 14 17.05 -21.43 12.78
C LEU A 14 15.66 -21.76 12.20
N THR A 15 14.86 -22.61 12.84
CA THR A 15 13.52 -22.97 12.36
C THR A 15 12.51 -21.83 12.46
N ILE A 16 12.64 -20.96 13.47
CA ILE A 16 11.78 -19.77 13.63
C ILE A 16 12.00 -18.75 12.48
N SER A 17 13.22 -18.65 11.96
CA SER A 17 13.55 -17.70 10.88
C SER A 17 12.93 -18.04 9.52
N LEU A 18 12.51 -19.30 9.29
CA LEU A 18 11.92 -19.74 8.02
C LEU A 18 10.44 -19.34 7.83
N GLY A 19 9.78 -18.84 8.88
CA GLY A 19 8.35 -18.48 8.87
C GLY A 19 8.05 -17.02 8.49
N VAL A 20 9.05 -16.21 8.15
CA VAL A 20 8.84 -14.77 7.91
C VAL A 20 8.20 -14.57 6.53
N SER A 21 6.91 -14.23 6.52
CA SER A 21 6.19 -13.79 5.32
C SER A 21 5.97 -12.29 5.35
N ALA A 22 6.16 -11.62 4.21
CA ALA A 22 5.76 -10.22 4.06
C ALA A 22 4.23 -10.10 3.96
N GLN A 23 3.67 -8.98 4.45
CA GLN A 23 2.25 -8.71 4.28
C GLN A 23 1.91 -8.56 2.80
N LYS A 24 0.91 -9.30 2.32
CA LYS A 24 0.38 -9.14 0.97
C LYS A 24 -0.24 -7.75 0.84
N ALA A 25 -0.17 -7.17 -0.36
CA ALA A 25 -0.87 -5.94 -0.65
C ALA A 25 -2.38 -6.09 -0.31
N PRO A 26 -2.97 -5.12 0.39
CA PRO A 26 -4.33 -5.24 0.93
C PRO A 26 -5.38 -5.36 -0.18
N ILE A 27 -5.12 -4.77 -1.36
CA ILE A 27 -5.97 -4.89 -2.54
C ILE A 27 -5.14 -5.04 -3.81
N LYS A 28 -5.70 -5.74 -4.80
CA LYS A 28 -5.18 -5.77 -6.17
C LYS A 28 -5.96 -4.77 -7.02
N PHE A 29 -5.24 -3.87 -7.70
CA PHE A 29 -5.86 -2.93 -8.63
C PHE A 29 -6.65 -3.67 -9.73
N GLY A 30 -7.81 -3.15 -10.12
CA GLY A 30 -8.70 -3.75 -11.12
C GLY A 30 -9.54 -4.95 -10.64
N LYS A 31 -9.35 -5.44 -9.42
CA LYS A 31 -10.23 -6.48 -8.82
C LYS A 31 -11.14 -5.86 -7.76
N LEU A 32 -12.45 -5.94 -7.97
CA LEU A 32 -13.49 -5.54 -7.04
C LEU A 32 -14.24 -6.77 -6.53
N SER A 33 -14.56 -6.82 -5.24
CA SER A 33 -15.46 -7.85 -4.72
C SER A 33 -16.92 -7.49 -5.01
N LYS A 34 -17.80 -8.49 -4.97
CA LYS A 34 -19.24 -8.25 -5.14
C LYS A 34 -19.80 -7.40 -4.00
N ASP A 35 -19.36 -7.66 -2.78
CA ASP A 35 -19.74 -6.88 -1.59
C ASP A 35 -19.35 -5.40 -1.72
N GLU A 36 -18.16 -5.10 -2.27
CA GLU A 36 -17.74 -3.71 -2.52
C GLU A 36 -18.61 -3.01 -3.56
N ILE A 37 -19.10 -3.74 -4.56
CA ILE A 37 -19.99 -3.21 -5.60
C ILE A 37 -21.38 -2.94 -5.01
N ASP A 38 -21.90 -3.90 -4.24
CA ASP A 38 -23.26 -3.87 -3.68
C ASP A 38 -23.38 -2.99 -2.42
N LEU A 39 -22.25 -2.53 -1.85
CA LEU A 39 -22.22 -1.61 -0.72
C LEU A 39 -22.86 -0.24 -1.07
N LYS A 40 -24.13 -0.06 -0.67
CA LYS A 40 -24.89 1.20 -0.88
C LYS A 40 -24.92 2.11 0.36
N VAL A 41 -24.80 1.53 1.54
CA VAL A 41 -24.82 2.23 2.83
C VAL A 41 -23.71 1.64 3.70
N TYR A 42 -23.11 2.46 4.55
CA TYR A 42 -22.15 1.99 5.54
C TYR A 42 -22.83 1.85 6.90
N ASP A 43 -22.91 0.63 7.42
CA ASP A 43 -23.70 0.36 8.64
C ASP A 43 -23.18 1.10 9.88
N LYS A 44 -21.86 1.33 9.97
CA LYS A 44 -21.26 2.04 11.11
C LYS A 44 -21.46 3.56 11.06
N ASP A 45 -21.72 4.11 9.88
CA ASP A 45 -22.03 5.53 9.69
C ASP A 45 -22.90 5.69 8.43
N THR A 46 -24.21 5.65 8.63
CA THR A 46 -25.20 5.78 7.55
C THR A 46 -25.23 7.19 6.94
N ALA A 47 -24.67 8.20 7.63
CA ALA A 47 -24.55 9.56 7.13
C ALA A 47 -23.38 9.72 6.14
N ALA A 48 -22.38 8.82 6.17
CA ALA A 48 -21.20 8.86 5.31
C ALA A 48 -21.54 9.05 3.82
N ALA A 49 -20.90 10.03 3.18
CA ALA A 49 -21.05 10.30 1.75
C ALA A 49 -20.09 9.46 0.89
N ALA A 50 -18.96 9.03 1.46
CA ALA A 50 -17.97 8.16 0.84
C ALA A 50 -17.16 7.40 1.92
N ILE A 51 -16.55 6.28 1.55
CA ILE A 51 -15.72 5.43 2.41
C ILE A 51 -14.39 5.17 1.72
N VAL A 52 -13.28 5.30 2.46
CA VAL A 52 -11.97 4.79 2.01
C VAL A 52 -11.91 3.30 2.37
N LEU A 53 -12.01 2.44 1.36
CA LEU A 53 -11.92 0.98 1.53
C LEU A 53 -10.46 0.53 1.70
N CYS A 54 -9.52 1.26 1.09
CA CYS A 54 -8.10 1.00 1.20
C CYS A 54 -7.29 2.25 0.84
N ASP A 55 -6.21 2.49 1.56
CA ASP A 55 -5.19 3.50 1.24
C ASP A 55 -3.83 2.93 1.66
N PHE A 56 -2.96 2.65 0.69
CA PHE A 56 -1.62 2.16 0.96
C PHE A 56 -0.62 2.65 -0.09
N GLY A 57 0.63 2.78 0.33
CA GLY A 57 1.75 3.18 -0.52
C GLY A 57 2.83 2.11 -0.57
N THR A 58 3.51 1.99 -1.71
CA THR A 58 4.76 1.25 -1.84
C THR A 58 5.85 2.19 -2.35
N SER A 59 7.07 1.93 -1.88
CA SER A 59 8.24 2.73 -2.19
C SER A 59 9.35 1.82 -2.68
N ASP A 60 9.84 2.09 -3.88
CA ASP A 60 10.88 1.31 -4.52
C ASP A 60 12.05 2.21 -4.91
N PHE A 61 13.26 1.67 -4.82
CA PHE A 61 14.46 2.33 -5.32
C PHE A 61 14.88 1.67 -6.63
N THR A 62 15.10 2.46 -7.66
CA THR A 62 15.52 1.98 -8.98
C THR A 62 16.72 2.78 -9.44
N TYR A 63 17.58 2.18 -10.26
CA TYR A 63 18.76 2.86 -10.81
C TYR A 63 18.62 2.96 -12.33
N SER A 64 18.92 4.12 -12.88
CA SER A 64 18.98 4.35 -14.32
C SER A 64 20.32 4.97 -14.69
N ASP A 65 20.97 4.47 -15.73
CA ASP A 65 22.26 5.01 -16.18
C ASP A 65 22.22 6.50 -16.50
N ASN A 66 21.06 7.00 -16.97
CA ASN A 66 20.87 8.40 -17.33
C ASN A 66 20.43 9.30 -16.16
N SER A 67 19.86 8.73 -15.09
CA SER A 67 19.21 9.49 -14.00
C SER A 67 19.71 9.14 -12.60
N GLY A 68 20.63 8.18 -12.47
CA GLY A 68 21.17 7.70 -11.21
C GLY A 68 20.14 6.92 -10.38
N LEU A 69 20.30 6.99 -9.05
CA LEU A 69 19.37 6.40 -8.10
C LEU A 69 18.07 7.22 -8.06
N MET A 70 16.96 6.55 -8.30
CA MET A 70 15.62 7.11 -8.33
C MET A 70 14.76 6.46 -7.25
N TYR A 71 13.85 7.26 -6.69
CA TYR A 71 12.81 6.82 -5.77
C TYR A 71 11.46 6.80 -6.48
N LEU A 72 10.79 5.65 -6.48
CA LEU A 72 9.47 5.45 -7.05
C LEU A 72 8.48 5.25 -5.90
N TYR A 73 7.50 6.14 -5.81
CA TYR A 73 6.39 6.00 -4.89
C TYR A 73 5.11 5.69 -5.63
N LYS A 74 4.40 4.65 -5.20
CA LYS A 74 3.09 4.27 -5.73
C LYS A 74 2.08 4.22 -4.61
N ARG A 75 1.06 5.09 -4.68
CA ARG A 75 -0.08 5.08 -3.76
C ARG A 75 -1.30 4.47 -4.45
N ASN A 76 -1.99 3.57 -3.78
CA ASN A 76 -3.25 3.00 -4.23
C ASN A 76 -4.33 3.36 -3.21
N ILE A 77 -5.33 4.13 -3.66
CA ILE A 77 -6.49 4.50 -2.85
C ILE A 77 -7.73 3.94 -3.52
N ARG A 78 -8.61 3.32 -2.74
CA ARG A 78 -9.93 2.84 -3.17
C ARG A 78 -10.99 3.55 -2.35
N ILE A 79 -11.76 4.39 -3.03
CA ILE A 79 -12.83 5.18 -2.40
C ILE A 79 -14.17 4.70 -2.98
N LYS A 80 -15.08 4.27 -2.11
CA LYS A 80 -16.46 3.99 -2.46
C LYS A 80 -17.28 5.25 -2.20
N ILE A 81 -17.86 5.82 -3.25
CA ILE A 81 -18.76 6.96 -3.14
C ILE A 81 -20.19 6.42 -2.99
N LEU A 82 -20.88 6.85 -1.95
CA LEU A 82 -22.24 6.41 -1.63
C LEU A 82 -23.29 7.46 -2.02
N LYS A 83 -22.93 8.75 -1.90
CA LYS A 83 -23.84 9.89 -2.11
C LYS A 83 -23.17 10.99 -2.95
N LYS A 84 -23.98 11.88 -3.54
CA LYS A 84 -23.50 12.95 -4.43
C LYS A 84 -22.55 13.92 -3.74
N GLU A 85 -22.76 14.17 -2.45
CA GLU A 85 -21.93 15.05 -1.61
C GLU A 85 -20.48 14.52 -1.52
N GLY A 86 -20.28 13.22 -1.77
CA GLY A 86 -18.97 12.56 -1.79
C GLY A 86 -18.19 12.71 -3.10
N TYR A 87 -18.75 13.28 -4.17
CA TYR A 87 -18.09 13.38 -5.49
C TYR A 87 -16.76 14.12 -5.46
N HIS A 88 -16.60 15.09 -4.56
CA HIS A 88 -15.33 15.80 -4.39
C HIS A 88 -14.17 14.87 -4.00
N LYS A 89 -14.44 13.69 -3.42
CA LYS A 89 -13.42 12.68 -3.09
C LYS A 89 -12.87 11.93 -4.31
N ALA A 90 -13.55 12.00 -5.47
CA ALA A 90 -13.05 11.44 -6.72
C ALA A 90 -11.97 12.32 -7.37
N ASN A 91 -11.92 13.61 -7.00
CA ASN A 91 -10.89 14.52 -7.46
C ASN A 91 -9.67 14.37 -6.55
N PHE A 92 -8.50 14.21 -7.17
CA PHE A 92 -7.24 14.15 -6.45
C PHE A 92 -6.18 14.94 -7.19
N GLU A 93 -5.23 15.47 -6.43
CA GLU A 93 -4.09 16.21 -6.94
C GLU A 93 -2.82 15.47 -6.55
N ILE A 94 -1.85 15.44 -7.47
CA ILE A 94 -0.51 14.94 -7.18
C ILE A 94 0.43 16.14 -7.22
N PRO A 95 0.87 16.66 -6.06
CA PRO A 95 1.81 17.76 -6.03
C PRO A 95 3.15 17.26 -6.57
N LEU A 96 3.74 18.00 -7.50
CA LEU A 96 5.07 17.72 -8.03
C LEU A 96 6.04 18.78 -7.54
N ARG A 97 7.14 18.33 -6.93
CA ARG A 97 8.25 19.21 -6.59
C ARG A 97 9.19 19.34 -7.79
N LYS A 98 9.42 20.58 -8.20
CA LYS A 98 10.45 20.92 -9.19
C LYS A 98 11.64 21.55 -8.48
N ASN A 99 12.77 20.84 -8.45
CA ASN A 99 14.06 21.41 -8.09
C ASN A 99 14.99 21.35 -9.32
N THR A 100 16.02 22.19 -9.36
CA THR A 100 17.03 22.23 -10.42
C THR A 100 17.81 20.91 -10.53
N ILE A 101 17.94 20.19 -9.42
CA ILE A 101 18.76 18.98 -9.30
C ILE A 101 17.92 17.68 -9.34
N VAL A 102 16.75 17.69 -8.70
CA VAL A 102 15.87 16.51 -8.61
C VAL A 102 14.52 16.85 -9.24
N ARG A 103 14.11 16.04 -10.22
CA ARG A 103 12.84 16.20 -10.94
C ARG A 103 11.90 15.10 -10.51
N GLU A 104 10.77 15.46 -9.91
CA GLU A 104 9.65 14.55 -9.77
C GLU A 104 8.88 14.46 -11.09
N GLY A 105 8.51 13.24 -11.47
CA GLY A 105 7.76 12.98 -12.69
C GLY A 105 6.65 11.98 -12.42
N LEU A 106 5.52 12.14 -13.12
CA LEU A 106 4.44 11.16 -13.10
C LEU A 106 4.73 10.08 -14.14
N LYS A 107 4.60 8.82 -13.73
CA LYS A 107 4.47 7.69 -14.66
C LYS A 107 2.99 7.35 -14.79
N GLY A 108 2.48 7.40 -16.02
CA GLY A 108 1.15 6.92 -16.40
C GLY A 108 1.10 5.40 -16.54
#